data_AF-A0AAW9L264-F1
#
_entry.id   AF-A0AAW9L264-F1
#
_cell.length_a   1.000
_cell.length_b   1.000
_cell.length_c   1.000
_cell.angle_alpha   90.00
_cell.angle_beta   90.00
_cell.angle_gamma   90.00
#
_symmetry.space_group_name_H-M   'P 1'
#
loop_
_entity.id
_entity.type
_entity.pdbx_description
1 polymer ?
#
loop_
_entity_poly.entity_id
_entity_poly.type
_entity_poly.pdbx_seq_one_letter_code
_entity_poly.pdbx_strand_id
1 'polypeptide(L)'
;MVYPFSSPNGYEERLNQQFSGYLHYSLQIGPELLNSLHEDLNMLFSEEATVVAHQNSPLPRFTDSGTNREIDWVIADKDKLVGYESKYGDSLSSSQLRDELKKLELNAEGRDVILITVTPHTTPPEILERFENDPVRWLSWSSISQRLSQIKESDIQAEQRPILRMLQDLFEVEDMHPFTGFDHHDKLQYRYFVRDLRQELIQTELENPGKVNTSTTKDSEPSSWKRLVPKRLDVPFFRESREDTWKRTRSYLTTIVDTETHEVHAGIVFNVREIQSHRNYVADSVDDLVEHAADRGLQLWASMNSLNQWKVGVPRTDDPAEMRSWLDNGNKNAVRVDGTDFKKAIFVNECSASEPSVVVQNAKTELLRQFKDFLVSDNLYPYSTLEEQE
;
A
#
# COMPACT_ATOMS: atom_id res chain seq x y z
N MET A 1 16.40 -3.46 3.20
CA MET A 1 15.69 -2.39 3.95
C MET A 1 14.35 -2.14 3.30
N VAL A 2 13.32 -1.99 4.13
CA VAL A 2 12.14 -2.86 4.06
C VAL A 2 10.83 -2.05 4.13
N TYR A 3 9.87 -2.27 3.21
CA TYR A 3 8.46 -1.90 3.41
C TYR A 3 8.05 -2.40 4.79
N PRO A 4 7.46 -1.56 5.65
CA PRO A 4 7.51 -1.78 7.07
C PRO A 4 7.08 -3.21 7.43
N PHE A 5 7.85 -3.85 8.30
CA PHE A 5 7.77 -5.23 8.83
C PHE A 5 8.28 -6.36 7.91
N SER A 6 9.58 -6.68 8.05
CA SER A 6 10.21 -7.90 7.50
C SER A 6 9.90 -9.15 8.27
N SER A 7 9.58 -9.01 9.55
CA SER A 7 9.10 -10.04 10.42
C SER A 7 8.58 -9.39 11.68
N PRO A 8 7.26 -9.22 11.87
CA PRO A 8 6.72 -9.06 13.21
C PRO A 8 6.83 -10.42 13.93
N ASN A 9 8.07 -10.86 14.19
CA ASN A 9 8.38 -11.76 15.29
C ASN A 9 8.51 -10.95 16.60
N GLY A 10 8.53 -9.61 16.51
CA GLY A 10 8.37 -8.71 17.63
C GLY A 10 6.97 -8.85 18.22
N TYR A 11 6.89 -9.11 19.51
CA TYR A 11 5.64 -9.04 20.26
C TYR A 11 5.11 -7.61 20.15
N GLU A 12 4.00 -7.39 19.43
CA GLU A 12 3.27 -6.10 19.35
C GLU A 12 3.18 -5.44 20.73
N GLU A 13 2.85 -6.25 21.75
CA GLU A 13 2.82 -5.88 23.16
C GLU A 13 4.16 -5.31 23.67
N ARG A 14 5.29 -5.90 23.31
CA ARG A 14 6.61 -5.43 23.72
C ARG A 14 6.91 -4.06 23.13
N LEU A 15 6.65 -3.86 21.84
CA LEU A 15 6.85 -2.55 21.22
C LEU A 15 5.94 -1.51 21.88
N ASN A 16 4.66 -1.81 22.02
CA ASN A 16 3.69 -0.92 22.67
C ASN A 16 4.15 -0.54 24.10
N GLN A 17 4.67 -1.49 24.86
CA GLN A 17 5.18 -1.27 26.22
C GLN A 17 6.44 -0.39 26.23
N GLN A 18 7.41 -0.66 25.36
CA GLN A 18 8.64 0.15 25.30
C GLN A 18 8.33 1.57 24.81
N PHE A 19 7.52 1.70 23.76
CA PHE A 19 7.10 2.97 23.19
C PHE A 19 6.33 3.83 24.21
N SER A 20 5.29 3.27 24.85
CA SER A 20 4.53 3.97 25.89
C SER A 20 5.37 4.30 27.12
N GLY A 21 6.33 3.44 27.49
CA GLY A 21 7.29 3.70 28.56
C GLY A 21 8.20 4.90 28.25
N TYR A 22 8.75 4.99 27.05
CA TYR A 22 9.54 6.16 26.63
C TYR A 22 8.70 7.42 26.54
N LEU A 23 7.46 7.35 26.03
CA LEU A 23 6.52 8.47 26.05
C LEU A 23 6.20 8.93 27.48
N HIS A 24 6.02 8.01 28.43
CA HIS A 24 5.81 8.34 29.83
C HIS A 24 6.97 9.19 30.39
N TYR A 25 8.22 8.80 30.14
CA TYR A 25 9.37 9.61 30.55
C TYR A 25 9.46 10.94 29.81
N SER A 26 9.12 10.98 28.52
CA SER A 26 9.13 12.23 27.75
C SER A 26 8.13 13.24 28.31
N LEU A 27 6.93 12.78 28.67
CA LEU A 27 5.83 13.61 29.16
C LEU A 27 6.08 14.17 30.56
N GLN A 28 6.98 13.57 31.34
CA GLN A 28 7.45 14.18 32.60
C GLN A 28 8.30 15.44 32.37
N ILE A 29 8.81 15.63 31.15
CA ILE A 29 9.64 16.78 30.76
C ILE A 29 8.79 17.81 30.01
N GLY A 30 7.98 17.36 29.06
CA GLY A 30 7.10 18.21 28.25
C GLY A 30 6.42 17.45 27.10
N PRO A 31 5.47 18.08 26.38
CA PRO A 31 4.65 17.44 25.36
C PRO A 31 5.26 17.51 23.93
N GLU A 32 6.39 18.19 23.72
CA GLU A 32 6.91 18.54 22.39
C GLU A 32 7.16 17.31 21.49
N LEU A 33 7.70 16.24 22.08
CA LEU A 33 7.91 14.99 21.36
C LEU A 33 6.59 14.37 20.93
N LEU A 34 5.61 14.29 21.83
CA LEU A 34 4.28 13.74 21.53
C LEU A 34 3.55 14.60 20.48
N ASN A 35 3.64 15.93 20.58
CA ASN A 35 3.05 16.88 19.63
C ASN A 35 3.63 16.70 18.23
N SER A 36 4.94 16.53 18.11
CA SER A 36 5.59 16.23 16.82
C SER A 36 5.02 14.96 16.16
N LEU A 37 4.72 13.92 16.96
CA LEU A 37 4.11 12.69 16.45
C LEU A 37 2.66 12.85 16.00
N HIS A 38 1.98 13.93 16.40
CA HIS A 38 0.56 14.17 16.15
C HIS A 38 0.27 15.40 15.28
N GLU A 39 1.31 16.04 14.74
CA GLU A 39 1.20 17.21 13.85
C GLU A 39 0.14 17.04 12.74
N ASP A 40 0.19 15.98 11.91
CA ASP A 40 -0.83 15.79 10.86
C ASP A 40 -2.26 15.53 11.37
N LEU A 41 -2.44 15.18 12.64
CA LEU A 41 -3.77 15.02 13.25
C LEU A 41 -4.34 16.33 13.79
N ASN A 42 -3.60 17.44 13.70
CA ASN A 42 -3.95 18.73 14.31
C ASN A 42 -4.30 18.60 15.80
N MET A 43 -3.59 17.71 16.49
CA MET A 43 -3.76 17.47 17.92
C MET A 43 -2.58 18.06 18.68
N LEU A 44 -2.89 18.79 19.76
CA LEU A 44 -1.90 19.36 20.65
C LEU A 44 -2.15 18.91 22.08
N PHE A 45 -1.10 18.46 22.73
CA PHE A 45 -1.05 18.06 24.12
C PHE A 45 -0.42 19.19 24.95
N SER A 46 -0.97 19.42 26.12
CA SER A 46 -0.45 20.40 27.08
C SER A 46 0.63 19.80 27.99
N GLU A 47 1.25 20.63 28.82
CA GLU A 47 2.18 20.21 29.87
C GLU A 47 1.53 19.28 30.92
N GLU A 48 0.20 19.21 30.96
CA GLU A 48 -0.55 18.30 31.86
C GLU A 48 -0.69 16.88 31.28
N ALA A 49 -0.23 16.64 30.05
CA ALA A 49 -0.35 15.35 29.38
C ALA A 49 0.48 14.27 30.07
N THR A 50 -0.13 13.12 30.37
CA THR A 50 0.54 12.00 31.03
C THR A 50 -0.04 10.66 30.58
N VAL A 51 0.80 9.62 30.54
CA VAL A 51 0.34 8.24 30.39
C VAL A 51 -0.40 7.82 31.66
N VAL A 52 -1.67 7.43 31.55
CA VAL A 52 -2.55 7.03 32.67
C VAL A 52 -2.95 5.56 32.65
N ALA A 53 -2.78 4.89 31.51
CA ALA A 53 -2.95 3.45 31.41
C ALA A 53 -2.06 2.87 30.31
N HIS A 54 -1.75 1.59 30.47
CA HIS A 54 -1.06 0.75 29.49
C HIS A 54 -1.49 -0.71 29.70
N GLN A 55 -1.09 -1.64 28.83
CA GLN A 55 -1.51 -3.05 28.91
C GLN A 55 -1.38 -3.68 30.32
N ASN A 56 -0.26 -3.47 31.01
CA ASN A 56 -0.05 -4.00 32.38
C ASN A 56 -0.77 -3.21 33.50
N SER A 57 -1.36 -2.05 33.19
CA SER A 57 -2.11 -1.22 34.13
C SER A 57 -3.29 -0.55 33.39
N PRO A 58 -4.37 -1.31 33.11
CA PRO A 58 -5.45 -0.84 32.26
C PRO A 58 -6.36 0.17 32.98
N LEU A 59 -7.17 0.88 32.20
CA LEU A 59 -8.18 1.78 32.74
C LEU A 59 -9.17 1.04 33.66
N PRO A 60 -9.60 1.67 34.77
CA PRO A 60 -10.31 1.00 35.87
C PRO A 60 -11.78 0.69 35.60
N ARG A 61 -12.46 1.46 34.71
CA ARG A 61 -13.87 1.22 34.37
C ARG A 61 -13.99 0.37 33.11
N PHE A 62 -14.95 -0.54 33.10
CA PHE A 62 -15.21 -1.50 32.03
C PHE A 62 -16.57 -1.27 31.39
N THR A 63 -16.74 -1.71 30.15
CA THR A 63 -18.01 -1.65 29.42
C THR A 63 -18.99 -2.73 29.91
N ASP A 64 -20.29 -2.48 29.72
CA ASP A 64 -21.35 -3.43 30.10
C ASP A 64 -21.31 -4.75 29.32
N SER A 65 -20.59 -4.79 28.18
CA SER A 65 -20.40 -6.02 27.39
C SER A 65 -19.53 -7.06 28.09
N GLY A 66 -18.90 -6.72 29.22
CA GLY A 66 -18.17 -7.65 30.09
C GLY A 66 -16.82 -8.11 29.55
N THR A 67 -16.45 -7.70 28.33
CA THR A 67 -15.11 -7.95 27.80
C THR A 67 -14.18 -6.87 28.36
N ASN A 68 -13.23 -7.25 29.21
CA ASN A 68 -12.17 -6.33 29.62
C ASN A 68 -11.22 -6.10 28.43
N ARG A 69 -11.61 -5.18 27.54
CA ARG A 69 -10.77 -4.76 26.42
C ARG A 69 -9.63 -3.91 26.94
N GLU A 70 -8.41 -4.35 26.69
CA GLU A 70 -7.21 -3.58 26.99
C GLU A 70 -6.97 -2.60 25.85
N ILE A 71 -6.69 -1.36 26.19
CA ILE A 71 -6.22 -0.35 25.24
C ILE A 71 -4.71 -0.27 25.48
N ASP A 72 -3.92 -0.38 24.43
CA ASP A 72 -2.47 -0.59 24.55
C ASP A 72 -1.78 0.47 25.40
N TRP A 73 -2.12 1.74 25.20
CA TRP A 73 -1.81 2.82 26.13
C TRP A 73 -2.82 3.98 26.04
N VAL A 74 -2.88 4.77 27.11
CA VAL A 74 -3.81 5.91 27.23
C VAL A 74 -3.08 7.12 27.79
N ILE A 75 -3.26 8.26 27.14
CA ILE A 75 -2.75 9.56 27.56
C ILE A 75 -3.92 10.41 28.03
N ALA A 76 -3.88 10.89 29.27
CA ALA A 76 -4.78 11.93 29.74
C ALA A 76 -4.09 13.27 29.60
N ASP A 77 -4.84 14.27 29.17
CA ASP A 77 -4.49 15.68 29.17
C ASP A 77 -5.61 16.46 29.88
N LYS A 78 -5.47 17.77 30.00
CA LYS A 78 -6.44 18.64 30.67
C LYS A 78 -7.86 18.49 30.11
N ASP A 79 -7.99 18.50 28.80
CA ASP A 79 -9.26 18.57 28.07
C ASP A 79 -9.64 17.26 27.37
N LYS A 80 -8.71 16.31 27.24
CA LYS A 80 -8.91 15.08 26.45
C LYS A 80 -8.33 13.83 27.09
N LEU A 81 -8.90 12.69 26.75
CA LEU A 81 -8.39 11.35 27.02
C LEU A 81 -8.17 10.63 25.68
N VAL A 82 -6.92 10.32 25.38
CA VAL A 82 -6.51 9.74 24.10
C VAL A 82 -6.05 8.30 24.32
N GLY A 83 -6.83 7.34 23.82
CA GLY A 83 -6.43 5.92 23.81
C GLY A 83 -5.75 5.56 22.51
N TYR A 84 -4.80 4.63 22.57
CA TYR A 84 -4.07 4.11 21.43
C TYR A 84 -4.23 2.60 21.35
N GLU A 85 -4.66 2.11 20.19
CA GLU A 85 -4.82 0.68 19.91
C GLU A 85 -4.00 0.30 18.68
N SER A 86 -2.98 -0.52 18.88
CA SER A 86 -2.07 -1.01 17.85
C SER A 86 -2.55 -2.35 17.28
N LYS A 87 -2.25 -2.66 16.02
CA LYS A 87 -2.44 -3.99 15.42
C LYS A 87 -1.42 -4.28 14.33
N TYR A 88 -0.68 -5.40 14.40
CA TYR A 88 0.36 -5.77 13.42
C TYR A 88 -0.06 -6.85 12.41
N GLY A 89 -0.89 -7.80 12.82
CA GLY A 89 -1.27 -8.97 12.00
C GLY A 89 -2.78 -9.23 11.94
N ASP A 90 -3.50 -8.83 12.98
CA ASP A 90 -4.94 -8.99 13.05
C ASP A 90 -5.68 -7.84 12.38
N SER A 91 -6.90 -8.12 11.94
CA SER A 91 -7.78 -7.11 11.36
C SER A 91 -8.45 -6.29 12.47
N LEU A 92 -8.44 -4.97 12.33
CA LEU A 92 -9.28 -4.10 13.15
C LEU A 92 -10.76 -4.46 12.95
N SER A 93 -11.50 -4.60 14.05
CA SER A 93 -12.94 -4.85 14.04
C SER A 93 -13.71 -3.60 14.46
N SER A 94 -14.80 -3.27 13.74
CA SER A 94 -15.70 -2.19 14.16
C SER A 94 -16.28 -2.42 15.56
N SER A 95 -16.59 -3.66 15.94
CA SER A 95 -17.12 -3.94 17.27
C SER A 95 -16.09 -3.72 18.36
N GLN A 96 -14.82 -4.08 18.07
CA GLN A 96 -13.71 -3.86 19.00
C GLN A 96 -13.47 -2.37 19.22
N LEU A 97 -13.33 -1.59 18.15
CA LEU A 97 -13.07 -0.15 18.24
C LEU A 97 -14.20 0.60 18.95
N ARG A 98 -15.47 0.19 18.74
CA ARG A 98 -16.61 0.77 19.47
C ARG A 98 -16.56 0.46 20.96
N ASP A 99 -16.18 -0.77 21.33
CA ASP A 99 -16.04 -1.16 22.74
C ASP A 99 -14.88 -0.41 23.42
N GLU A 100 -13.75 -0.25 22.74
CA GLU A 100 -12.60 0.53 23.23
C GLU A 100 -12.93 2.01 23.37
N LEU A 101 -13.61 2.60 22.39
CA LEU A 101 -14.09 3.98 22.46
C LEU A 101 -15.04 4.17 23.64
N LYS A 102 -16.02 3.27 23.82
CA LYS A 102 -16.92 3.29 24.99
C LYS A 102 -16.15 3.14 26.30
N LYS A 103 -15.09 2.33 26.34
CA LYS A 103 -14.23 2.22 27.52
C LYS A 103 -13.54 3.54 27.84
N LEU A 104 -13.03 4.26 26.84
CA LEU A 104 -12.46 5.60 27.05
C LEU A 104 -13.51 6.58 27.58
N GLU A 105 -14.71 6.63 26.98
CA GLU A 105 -15.82 7.49 27.42
C GLU A 105 -16.17 7.29 28.90
N LEU A 106 -16.24 6.04 29.36
CA LEU A 106 -16.51 5.73 30.76
C LEU A 106 -15.42 6.26 31.71
N ASN A 107 -14.18 6.37 31.25
CA ASN A 107 -13.02 6.83 32.02
C ASN A 107 -12.61 8.28 31.71
N ALA A 108 -13.34 8.99 30.85
CA ALA A 108 -12.96 10.33 30.39
C ALA A 108 -13.15 11.42 31.46
N GLU A 109 -14.00 11.19 32.46
CA GLU A 109 -14.24 12.12 33.57
C GLU A 109 -14.62 13.55 33.13
N GLY A 110 -15.35 13.65 32.02
CA GLY A 110 -15.79 14.93 31.44
C GLY A 110 -14.84 15.55 30.42
N ARG A 111 -13.73 14.86 30.09
CA ARG A 111 -12.84 15.20 28.98
C ARG A 111 -13.40 14.72 27.64
N ASP A 112 -12.94 15.33 26.56
CA ASP A 112 -13.15 14.82 25.21
C ASP A 112 -12.40 13.49 25.03
N VAL A 113 -12.90 12.61 24.17
CA VAL A 113 -12.31 11.29 23.94
C VAL A 113 -11.80 11.20 22.52
N ILE A 114 -10.61 10.63 22.35
CA ILE A 114 -10.05 10.29 21.04
C ILE A 114 -9.49 8.88 21.10
N LEU A 115 -9.84 8.03 20.12
CA LEU A 115 -9.23 6.71 19.94
C LEU A 115 -8.33 6.75 18.71
N ILE A 116 -7.03 6.55 18.88
CA ILE A 116 -6.05 6.49 17.79
C ILE A 116 -5.73 5.02 17.52
N THR A 117 -6.05 4.55 16.32
CA THR A 117 -5.62 3.22 15.86
C THR A 117 -4.24 3.32 15.21
N VAL A 118 -3.32 2.44 15.57
CA VAL A 118 -1.95 2.43 15.05
C VAL A 118 -1.70 1.12 14.30
N THR A 119 -1.43 1.18 13.01
CA THR A 119 -1.32 -0.05 12.20
C THR A 119 -0.12 -0.01 11.25
N PRO A 120 0.29 -1.17 10.71
CA PRO A 120 1.33 -1.29 9.69
C PRO A 120 0.88 -0.82 8.30
N HIS A 121 -0.33 -0.26 8.17
CA HIS A 121 -0.82 0.19 6.87
C HIS A 121 -0.10 1.46 6.46
N THR A 122 0.03 1.65 5.16
CA THR A 122 0.57 2.88 4.58
C THR A 122 -0.54 3.86 4.21
N THR A 123 -1.77 3.39 4.11
CA THR A 123 -2.98 4.22 4.00
C THR A 123 -3.99 3.87 5.10
N PRO A 124 -4.90 4.79 5.50
CA PRO A 124 -5.84 4.55 6.59
C PRO A 124 -6.71 3.31 6.31
N PRO A 125 -6.82 2.33 7.22
CA PRO A 125 -7.66 1.14 7.01
C PRO A 125 -9.12 1.46 6.69
N GLU A 126 -9.74 0.72 5.75
CA GLU A 126 -11.14 0.94 5.29
C GLU A 126 -12.15 0.95 6.45
N ILE A 127 -11.86 0.17 7.51
CA ILE A 127 -12.71 0.11 8.70
C ILE A 127 -12.98 1.49 9.32
N LEU A 128 -12.07 2.46 9.13
CA LEU A 128 -12.17 3.81 9.69
C LEU A 128 -13.25 4.66 9.02
N GLU A 129 -13.65 4.34 7.79
CA GLU A 129 -14.78 5.00 7.11
C GLU A 129 -16.09 4.81 7.90
N ARG A 130 -16.18 3.74 8.70
CA ARG A 130 -17.35 3.49 9.58
C ARG A 130 -17.37 4.35 10.83
N PHE A 131 -16.35 5.19 11.02
CA PHE A 131 -16.13 6.04 12.18
C PHE A 131 -15.90 7.51 11.79
N GLU A 132 -16.29 7.93 10.57
CA GLU A 132 -16.14 9.32 10.11
C GLU A 132 -16.71 10.36 11.09
N ASN A 133 -17.78 10.01 11.79
CA ASN A 133 -18.44 10.87 12.78
C ASN A 133 -18.02 10.61 14.23
N ASP A 134 -17.22 9.58 14.45
CA ASP A 134 -16.71 9.21 15.77
C ASP A 134 -15.30 9.82 15.96
N PRO A 135 -14.82 10.05 17.19
CA PRO A 135 -13.48 10.57 17.43
C PRO A 135 -12.43 9.47 17.32
N VAL A 136 -12.53 8.63 16.28
CA VAL A 136 -11.54 7.62 15.94
C VAL A 136 -10.61 8.21 14.87
N ARG A 137 -9.31 8.08 15.09
CA ARG A 137 -8.24 8.55 14.22
C ARG A 137 -7.26 7.41 13.94
N TRP A 138 -6.33 7.64 13.03
CA TRP A 138 -5.36 6.63 12.64
C TRP A 138 -3.97 7.21 12.43
N LEU A 139 -2.98 6.41 12.83
CA LEU A 139 -1.57 6.63 12.55
C LEU A 139 -0.97 5.34 11.99
N SER A 140 0.04 5.50 11.13
CA SER A 140 0.90 4.40 10.73
C SER A 140 2.13 4.34 11.62
N TRP A 141 2.55 3.13 12.01
CA TRP A 141 3.86 2.93 12.63
C TRP A 141 5.01 3.44 11.76
N SER A 142 4.85 3.37 10.42
CA SER A 142 5.83 3.92 9.49
C SER A 142 5.92 5.45 9.58
N SER A 143 4.78 6.13 9.66
CA SER A 143 4.74 7.60 9.83
C SER A 143 5.32 8.01 11.18
N ILE A 144 5.05 7.26 12.26
CA ILE A 144 5.64 7.52 13.57
C ILE A 144 7.17 7.42 13.51
N SER A 145 7.71 6.33 12.95
CA SER A 145 9.16 6.13 12.78
C SER A 145 9.81 7.24 11.93
N GLN A 146 9.19 7.57 10.81
CA GLN A 146 9.67 8.64 9.92
C GLN A 146 9.71 9.99 10.63
N ARG A 147 8.66 10.35 11.36
CA ARG A 147 8.62 11.61 12.12
C ARG A 147 9.68 11.65 13.20
N LEU A 148 9.83 10.58 13.99
CA LEU A 148 10.91 10.48 14.98
C LEU A 148 12.27 10.74 14.34
N SER A 149 12.52 10.20 13.15
CA SER A 149 13.78 10.39 12.42
C SER A 149 13.97 11.82 11.89
N GLN A 150 12.89 12.57 11.68
CA GLN A 150 12.90 13.93 11.15
C GLN A 150 12.95 15.03 12.22
N ILE A 151 12.60 14.71 13.47
CA ILE A 151 12.68 15.66 14.59
C ILE A 151 14.13 16.06 14.79
N LYS A 152 14.40 17.37 14.68
CA LYS A 152 15.72 17.91 15.01
C LYS A 152 15.82 18.05 16.52
N GLU A 153 16.96 17.67 17.09
CA GLU A 153 17.20 17.84 18.53
C GLU A 153 17.14 19.30 19.03
N SER A 154 17.23 20.27 18.12
CA SER A 154 17.02 21.70 18.40
C SER A 154 15.56 22.05 18.71
N ASP A 155 14.62 21.22 18.25
CA ASP A 155 13.19 21.51 18.27
C ASP A 155 12.51 20.93 19.51
N ILE A 156 13.26 20.21 20.35
CA ILE A 156 12.81 19.59 21.60
C ILE A 156 13.71 19.99 22.78
N GLN A 157 13.22 19.77 23.99
CA GLN A 157 13.98 20.06 25.21
C GLN A 157 15.24 19.19 25.30
N ALA A 158 16.31 19.70 25.91
CA ALA A 158 17.60 19.02 25.96
C ALA A 158 17.50 17.66 26.68
N GLU A 159 16.64 17.60 27.69
CA GLU A 159 16.33 16.45 28.52
C GLU A 159 15.53 15.38 27.76
N GLN A 160 14.77 15.74 26.71
CA GLN A 160 14.04 14.80 25.86
C GLN A 160 14.93 14.14 24.79
N ARG A 161 16.10 14.72 24.47
CA ARG A 161 16.98 14.21 23.39
C ARG A 161 17.41 12.75 23.58
N PRO A 162 17.80 12.28 24.79
CA PRO A 162 18.09 10.86 24.99
C PRO A 162 16.88 9.96 24.74
N ILE A 163 15.67 10.43 25.05
CA ILE A 163 14.42 9.69 24.86
C ILE A 163 14.07 9.61 23.37
N LEU A 164 14.24 10.71 22.63
CA LEU A 164 14.11 10.71 21.16
C LEU A 164 15.03 9.67 20.53
N ARG A 165 16.31 9.62 20.94
CA ARG A 165 17.27 8.63 20.46
C ARG A 165 16.87 7.20 20.84
N MET A 166 16.42 6.96 22.08
CA MET A 166 15.92 5.64 22.50
C MET A 166 14.70 5.18 21.69
N LEU A 167 13.81 6.10 21.33
CA LEU A 167 12.69 5.80 20.44
C LEU A 167 13.18 5.49 19.02
N GLN A 168 14.11 6.28 18.47
CA GLN A 168 14.73 5.98 17.17
C GLN A 168 15.42 4.60 17.18
N ASP A 169 16.20 4.30 18.22
CA ASP A 169 16.87 3.00 18.42
C ASP A 169 15.85 1.85 18.54
N LEU A 170 14.70 2.08 19.20
CA LEU A 170 13.62 1.08 19.31
C LEU A 170 13.08 0.69 17.93
N PHE A 171 12.82 1.68 17.06
CA PHE A 171 12.36 1.40 15.70
C PHE A 171 13.47 0.77 14.85
N GLU A 172 14.75 1.11 15.06
CA GLU A 172 15.87 0.44 14.40
C GLU A 172 15.99 -1.05 14.83
N VAL A 173 15.87 -1.35 16.12
CA VAL A 173 15.93 -2.73 16.64
C VAL A 173 14.78 -3.59 16.14
N GLU A 174 13.61 -3.00 15.95
CA GLU A 174 12.42 -3.68 15.39
C GLU A 174 12.37 -3.67 13.85
N ASP A 175 13.48 -3.29 13.18
CA ASP A 175 13.63 -3.22 11.72
C ASP A 175 12.56 -2.34 11.03
N MET A 176 12.21 -1.23 11.67
CA MET A 176 11.24 -0.23 11.21
C MET A 176 11.94 1.04 10.74
N HIS A 177 12.65 0.92 9.63
CA HIS A 177 13.35 2.03 8.98
C HIS A 177 12.43 2.85 8.05
N PRO A 178 12.78 4.11 7.75
CA PRO A 178 12.13 4.87 6.68
C PRO A 178 12.14 4.10 5.36
N PHE A 179 11.08 4.25 4.59
CA PHE A 179 10.97 3.59 3.29
C PHE A 179 12.03 4.13 2.32
N THR A 180 12.83 3.22 1.76
CA THR A 180 13.88 3.52 0.78
C THR A 180 13.73 2.66 -0.47
N GLY A 181 12.57 2.03 -0.65
CA GLY A 181 12.29 1.03 -1.67
C GLY A 181 11.96 -0.35 -1.08
N PHE A 182 11.63 -1.30 -1.94
CA PHE A 182 11.31 -2.68 -1.58
C PHE A 182 12.54 -3.58 -1.47
N ASP A 183 12.68 -4.36 -0.39
CA ASP A 183 13.74 -5.38 -0.26
C ASP A 183 13.32 -6.72 -0.87
N HIS A 184 14.10 -7.20 -1.85
CA HIS A 184 13.86 -8.50 -2.49
C HIS A 184 14.02 -9.72 -1.59
N HIS A 185 14.75 -9.59 -0.48
CA HIS A 185 14.89 -10.66 0.49
C HIS A 185 13.69 -10.78 1.42
N ASP A 186 12.89 -9.73 1.53
CA ASP A 186 11.74 -9.69 2.40
C ASP A 186 10.44 -9.55 1.62
N LYS A 187 9.77 -10.68 1.50
CA LYS A 187 8.56 -10.81 0.70
C LYS A 187 7.30 -10.35 1.43
N LEU A 188 7.38 -10.08 2.73
CA LEU A 188 6.24 -9.64 3.54
C LEU A 188 5.81 -8.22 3.13
N GLN A 189 6.78 -7.40 2.76
CA GLN A 189 6.64 -6.09 2.12
C GLN A 189 5.66 -6.07 0.95
N TYR A 190 5.84 -6.98 0.00
CA TYR A 190 4.99 -7.06 -1.17
C TYR A 190 3.56 -7.47 -0.80
N ARG A 191 3.40 -8.24 0.27
CA ARG A 191 2.07 -8.59 0.77
C ARG A 191 1.37 -7.36 1.31
N TYR A 192 2.06 -6.55 2.11
CA TYR A 192 1.49 -5.34 2.69
C TYR A 192 1.24 -4.24 1.65
N PHE A 193 2.18 -3.98 0.74
CA PHE A 193 1.99 -3.04 -0.38
C PHE A 193 0.67 -3.24 -1.09
N VAL A 194 0.28 -4.50 -1.26
CA VAL A 194 -0.96 -4.79 -1.97
C VAL A 194 -2.02 -5.47 -1.13
N ARG A 195 -1.88 -5.40 0.18
CA ARG A 195 -3.03 -5.22 1.06
C ARG A 195 -3.49 -3.77 0.90
N ASP A 196 -2.56 -2.81 1.02
CA ASP A 196 -2.86 -1.38 1.01
C ASP A 196 -3.40 -0.91 -0.35
N LEU A 197 -2.73 -1.27 -1.46
CA LEU A 197 -3.27 -0.98 -2.81
C LEU A 197 -4.64 -1.63 -3.05
N ARG A 198 -4.91 -2.82 -2.52
CA ARG A 198 -6.22 -3.46 -2.69
C ARG A 198 -7.31 -2.63 -2.03
N GLN A 199 -7.05 -2.17 -0.82
CA GLN A 199 -7.98 -1.36 -0.07
C GLN A 199 -8.33 -0.07 -0.82
N GLU A 200 -7.31 0.59 -1.36
CA GLU A 200 -7.46 1.82 -2.14
C GLU A 200 -8.29 1.64 -3.43
N LEU A 201 -8.36 0.41 -3.95
CA LEU A 201 -9.13 0.08 -5.16
C LEU A 201 -10.59 -0.32 -4.87
N ILE A 202 -10.96 -0.62 -3.61
CA ILE A 202 -12.32 -1.08 -3.25
C ILE A 202 -13.38 -0.06 -3.66
N GLN A 203 -13.16 1.23 -3.44
CA GLN A 203 -14.16 2.24 -3.76
C GLN A 203 -14.11 2.76 -5.20
N THR A 204 -13.42 2.03 -6.09
CA THR A 204 -13.23 2.49 -7.47
C THR A 204 -14.02 1.63 -8.45
N GLU A 205 -14.21 2.13 -9.67
CA GLU A 205 -14.82 1.38 -10.77
C GLU A 205 -14.05 0.09 -11.14
N LEU A 206 -12.81 -0.06 -10.68
CA LEU A 206 -12.00 -1.27 -10.82
C LEU A 206 -12.45 -2.42 -9.89
N GLU A 207 -13.28 -2.13 -8.88
CA GLU A 207 -13.76 -3.14 -7.92
C GLU A 207 -14.61 -4.24 -8.59
N ASN A 208 -15.38 -3.88 -9.63
CA ASN A 208 -16.29 -4.80 -10.32
C ASN A 208 -16.31 -4.57 -11.86
N PRO A 209 -15.30 -5.06 -12.59
CA PRO A 209 -15.59 -6.08 -13.60
C PRO A 209 -14.42 -7.06 -13.85
N GLY A 210 -13.93 -7.77 -12.82
CA GLY A 210 -12.96 -8.85 -13.07
C GLY A 210 -12.33 -9.61 -11.90
N LYS A 211 -12.64 -9.26 -10.65
CA LYS A 211 -12.05 -9.79 -9.40
C LYS A 211 -10.53 -9.65 -9.36
N VAL A 212 -10.07 -8.64 -8.64
CA VAL A 212 -8.66 -8.44 -8.24
C VAL A 212 -8.12 -9.74 -7.63
N ASN A 213 -7.43 -10.57 -8.43
CA ASN A 213 -6.89 -11.85 -7.99
C ASN A 213 -5.46 -11.65 -7.51
N THR A 214 -5.30 -11.45 -6.21
CA THR A 214 -3.97 -11.37 -5.59
C THR A 214 -3.47 -12.79 -5.27
N SER A 215 -2.61 -13.36 -6.12
CA SER A 215 -1.93 -14.61 -5.76
C SER A 215 -0.79 -14.30 -4.80
N THR A 216 -1.07 -14.24 -3.50
CA THR A 216 -0.03 -14.34 -2.48
C THR A 216 0.19 -15.82 -2.20
N THR A 217 1.42 -16.29 -2.40
CA THR A 217 1.82 -17.58 -1.81
C THR A 217 1.57 -17.52 -0.31
N LYS A 218 0.76 -18.44 0.24
CA LYS A 218 0.52 -18.55 1.69
C LYS A 218 1.72 -19.14 2.44
N ASP A 219 2.68 -19.68 1.70
CA ASP A 219 3.94 -20.17 2.22
C ASP A 219 4.70 -19.01 2.88
N SER A 220 5.07 -19.17 4.16
CA SER A 220 5.92 -18.23 4.91
C SER A 220 7.37 -18.30 4.42
N GLU A 221 7.76 -19.39 3.77
CA GLU A 221 9.07 -19.58 3.13
C GLU A 221 8.91 -19.83 1.62
N PRO A 222 8.24 -18.92 0.88
CA PRO A 222 8.02 -19.15 -0.53
C PRO A 222 9.38 -19.16 -1.22
N SER A 223 9.65 -20.26 -1.89
CA SER A 223 10.90 -20.54 -2.55
C SER A 223 11.51 -19.31 -3.27
N SER A 224 12.79 -19.04 -3.02
CA SER A 224 13.56 -17.83 -3.37
C SER A 224 13.60 -17.47 -4.87
N TRP A 225 12.99 -18.29 -5.73
CA TRP A 225 13.18 -18.29 -7.18
C TRP A 225 12.25 -17.36 -7.98
N LYS A 226 11.30 -16.65 -7.34
CA LYS A 226 10.36 -15.75 -8.03
C LYS A 226 10.80 -14.29 -7.85
N ARG A 227 11.36 -13.72 -8.91
CA ARG A 227 11.96 -12.36 -9.00
C ARG A 227 10.93 -11.23 -8.95
N LEU A 228 9.65 -11.51 -9.08
CA LEU A 228 8.60 -10.49 -9.10
C LEU A 228 7.40 -11.08 -8.36
N VAL A 229 6.82 -10.34 -7.41
CA VAL A 229 5.56 -10.72 -6.76
C VAL A 229 4.42 -10.14 -7.59
N PRO A 230 3.77 -10.95 -8.45
CA PRO A 230 2.82 -10.43 -9.41
C PRO A 230 1.53 -10.09 -8.67
N LYS A 231 1.01 -8.88 -8.89
CA LYS A 231 -0.42 -8.66 -8.70
C LYS A 231 -1.03 -8.06 -9.95
N ARG A 232 -2.12 -8.70 -10.34
CA ARG A 232 -2.74 -8.68 -11.65
C ARG A 232 -4.16 -8.17 -11.46
N LEU A 233 -4.53 -7.15 -12.21
CA LEU A 233 -5.86 -6.58 -12.30
C LEU A 233 -6.46 -6.96 -13.66
N ASP A 234 -7.18 -8.08 -13.70
CA ASP A 234 -7.77 -8.59 -14.95
C ASP A 234 -9.04 -7.82 -15.32
N VAL A 235 -8.96 -6.95 -16.34
CA VAL A 235 -10.15 -6.29 -16.90
C VAL A 235 -10.28 -6.62 -18.40
N PRO A 236 -11.31 -7.39 -18.79
CA PRO A 236 -11.47 -7.88 -20.17
C PRO A 236 -11.96 -6.81 -21.16
N PHE A 237 -11.37 -6.83 -22.36
CA PHE A 237 -11.69 -5.95 -23.48
C PHE A 237 -12.99 -6.35 -24.23
N PHE A 238 -13.36 -7.63 -24.28
CA PHE A 238 -14.46 -8.14 -25.13
C PHE A 238 -15.54 -8.90 -24.35
N ARG A 239 -16.79 -8.88 -24.82
CA ARG A 239 -17.93 -9.63 -24.25
C ARG A 239 -17.67 -11.15 -24.16
N GLU A 240 -17.06 -11.75 -25.18
CA GLU A 240 -16.68 -13.18 -25.17
C GLU A 240 -15.61 -13.49 -24.10
N SER A 241 -14.79 -12.50 -23.76
CA SER A 241 -13.83 -12.56 -22.64
C SER A 241 -14.43 -12.13 -21.30
N ARG A 242 -15.72 -11.75 -21.25
CA ARG A 242 -16.48 -11.44 -20.02
C ARG A 242 -17.31 -12.63 -19.54
N GLU A 243 -17.75 -13.51 -20.44
CA GLU A 243 -18.82 -14.47 -20.16
C GLU A 243 -18.37 -15.87 -19.67
N ASP A 244 -17.08 -16.24 -19.69
CA ASP A 244 -16.65 -17.59 -19.30
C ASP A 244 -15.73 -17.66 -18.06
N THR A 245 -15.72 -18.79 -17.38
CA THR A 245 -14.93 -19.05 -16.17
C THR A 245 -13.40 -18.99 -16.42
N TRP A 246 -12.72 -18.24 -15.55
CA TRP A 246 -11.27 -18.22 -15.24
C TRP A 246 -10.33 -18.94 -16.24
N LYS A 247 -9.64 -18.18 -17.10
CA LYS A 247 -8.42 -18.63 -17.79
C LYS A 247 -7.40 -17.49 -17.93
N ARG A 248 -6.10 -17.82 -17.89
CA ARG A 248 -4.92 -16.91 -18.01
C ARG A 248 -4.80 -16.17 -19.36
N THR A 249 -5.86 -16.20 -20.16
CA THR A 249 -5.97 -15.82 -21.56
C THR A 249 -6.73 -14.48 -21.71
N ARG A 250 -6.50 -13.48 -20.86
CA ARG A 250 -7.13 -12.14 -20.96
C ARG A 250 -6.07 -11.03 -20.87
N SER A 251 -6.37 -9.84 -21.39
CA SER A 251 -5.60 -8.62 -21.11
C SER A 251 -5.98 -8.09 -19.74
N TYR A 252 -5.06 -7.34 -19.14
CA TYR A 252 -5.19 -6.95 -17.76
C TYR A 252 -4.33 -5.76 -17.40
N LEU A 253 -4.84 -4.91 -16.53
CA LEU A 253 -4.06 -3.96 -15.80
C LEU A 253 -3.16 -4.69 -14.79
N THR A 254 -2.01 -4.15 -14.44
CA THR A 254 -1.05 -4.85 -13.57
C THR A 254 -0.28 -3.85 -12.74
N THR A 255 0.12 -4.30 -11.54
CA THR A 255 1.15 -3.62 -10.74
C THR A 255 2.29 -4.60 -10.53
N ILE A 256 3.50 -4.18 -10.87
CA ILE A 256 4.72 -4.97 -10.82
C ILE A 256 5.66 -4.27 -9.85
N VAL A 257 6.20 -4.99 -8.87
CA VAL A 257 7.30 -4.49 -8.06
C VAL A 257 8.58 -5.10 -8.61
N ASP A 258 9.43 -4.29 -9.23
CA ASP A 258 10.76 -4.69 -9.68
C ASP A 258 11.65 -4.83 -8.44
N THR A 259 12.08 -6.06 -8.17
CA THR A 259 12.84 -6.36 -6.96
C THR A 259 14.34 -6.10 -7.13
N GLU A 260 14.82 -5.76 -8.34
CA GLU A 260 16.22 -5.35 -8.54
C GLU A 260 16.38 -3.83 -8.41
N THR A 261 15.47 -3.08 -9.01
CA THR A 261 15.48 -1.61 -8.93
C THR A 261 14.68 -1.07 -7.75
N HIS A 262 13.91 -1.93 -7.08
CA HIS A 262 13.04 -1.60 -5.96
C HIS A 262 11.89 -0.66 -6.34
N GLU A 263 11.59 -0.58 -7.64
CA GLU A 263 10.59 0.31 -8.23
C GLU A 263 9.24 -0.40 -8.34
N VAL A 264 8.17 0.36 -8.23
CA VAL A 264 6.82 -0.11 -8.56
C VAL A 264 6.48 0.39 -9.95
N HIS A 265 5.87 -0.46 -10.76
CA HIS A 265 5.35 -0.10 -12.06
C HIS A 265 3.87 -0.47 -12.13
N ALA A 266 3.05 0.38 -12.73
CA ALA A 266 1.63 0.10 -12.97
C ALA A 266 1.30 0.33 -14.44
N GLY A 267 0.41 -0.47 -15.01
CA GLY A 267 0.15 -0.40 -16.45
C GLY A 267 -0.81 -1.45 -16.96
N ILE A 268 -0.74 -1.72 -18.26
CA ILE A 268 -1.63 -2.63 -18.99
C ILE A 268 -0.87 -3.71 -19.75
N VAL A 269 -1.46 -4.90 -19.87
CA VAL A 269 -0.89 -6.09 -20.49
C VAL A 269 -1.78 -6.57 -21.62
N PHE A 270 -1.22 -6.65 -22.82
CA PHE A 270 -1.81 -7.28 -24.00
C PHE A 270 -1.23 -8.67 -24.22
N ASN A 271 -2.05 -9.72 -24.08
CA ASN A 271 -1.61 -11.11 -24.33
C ASN A 271 -1.75 -11.48 -25.82
N VAL A 272 -0.83 -10.96 -26.64
CA VAL A 272 -0.81 -11.04 -28.11
C VAL A 272 -0.60 -12.46 -28.69
N ARG A 273 -0.09 -13.41 -27.90
CA ARG A 273 0.06 -14.80 -28.36
C ARG A 273 -1.22 -15.60 -28.22
N GLU A 274 -1.86 -15.52 -27.06
CA GLU A 274 -3.00 -16.38 -26.73
C GLU A 274 -4.34 -15.79 -27.20
N ILE A 275 -4.37 -14.49 -27.53
CA ILE A 275 -5.60 -13.76 -27.83
C ILE A 275 -5.46 -13.04 -29.16
N GLN A 276 -6.15 -13.56 -30.17
CA GLN A 276 -6.10 -13.04 -31.54
C GLN A 276 -6.56 -11.58 -31.60
N SER A 277 -7.57 -11.18 -30.84
CA SER A 277 -8.07 -9.81 -30.87
C SER A 277 -7.05 -8.79 -30.33
N HIS A 278 -6.29 -9.13 -29.29
CA HIS A 278 -5.19 -8.25 -28.84
C HIS A 278 -4.04 -8.22 -29.82
N ARG A 279 -3.78 -9.34 -30.52
CA ARG A 279 -2.82 -9.35 -31.61
C ARG A 279 -3.26 -8.33 -32.67
N ASN A 280 -4.47 -8.49 -33.20
CA ASN A 280 -4.99 -7.59 -34.23
C ASN A 280 -4.97 -6.13 -33.78
N TYR A 281 -5.51 -5.83 -32.60
CA TYR A 281 -5.50 -4.46 -32.06
C TYR A 281 -4.10 -3.86 -31.97
N VAL A 282 -3.13 -4.59 -31.42
CA VAL A 282 -1.75 -4.08 -31.31
C VAL A 282 -1.12 -3.89 -32.69
N ALA A 283 -1.44 -4.71 -33.69
CA ALA A 283 -0.94 -4.55 -35.07
C ALA A 283 -1.58 -3.36 -35.77
N ASP A 284 -2.89 -3.18 -35.59
CA ASP A 284 -3.67 -2.15 -36.26
C ASP A 284 -3.42 -0.76 -35.63
N SER A 285 -2.96 -0.71 -34.38
CA SER A 285 -2.85 0.53 -33.57
C SER A 285 -1.41 0.84 -33.12
N VAL A 286 -0.39 0.35 -33.84
CA VAL A 286 1.03 0.57 -33.46
C VAL A 286 1.35 2.05 -33.31
N ASP A 287 0.90 2.88 -34.25
CA ASP A 287 1.15 4.33 -34.25
C ASP A 287 0.57 4.98 -32.99
N ASP A 288 -0.72 4.76 -32.74
CA ASP A 288 -1.44 5.32 -31.61
C ASP A 288 -0.88 4.84 -30.26
N LEU A 289 -0.50 3.55 -30.16
CA LEU A 289 0.08 2.98 -28.94
C LEU A 289 1.46 3.56 -28.64
N VAL A 290 2.29 3.78 -29.67
CA VAL A 290 3.63 4.36 -29.53
C VAL A 290 3.54 5.86 -29.21
N GLU A 291 2.66 6.60 -29.87
CA GLU A 291 2.40 8.01 -29.58
C GLU A 291 1.88 8.18 -28.14
N HIS A 292 0.88 7.39 -27.75
CA HIS A 292 0.36 7.36 -26.39
C HIS A 292 1.45 7.04 -25.36
N ALA A 293 2.29 6.05 -25.64
CA ALA A 293 3.40 5.70 -24.75
C ALA A 293 4.41 6.85 -24.62
N ALA A 294 4.75 7.52 -25.72
CA ALA A 294 5.68 8.65 -25.72
C ALA A 294 5.11 9.86 -24.95
N ASP A 295 3.86 10.25 -25.22
CA ASP A 295 3.18 11.36 -24.56
C ASP A 295 3.06 11.16 -23.06
N ARG A 296 2.94 9.90 -22.64
CA ARG A 296 2.76 9.51 -21.24
C ARG A 296 4.03 9.04 -20.54
N GLY A 297 5.16 8.98 -21.24
CA GLY A 297 6.41 8.46 -20.70
C GLY A 297 6.32 6.99 -20.26
N LEU A 298 5.51 6.18 -20.95
CA LEU A 298 5.39 4.75 -20.65
C LEU A 298 6.61 3.99 -21.17
N GLN A 299 6.91 2.86 -20.52
CA GLN A 299 7.85 1.87 -21.00
C GLN A 299 7.10 0.69 -21.62
N LEU A 300 7.63 0.15 -22.73
CA LEU A 300 7.19 -1.11 -23.30
C LEU A 300 8.05 -2.25 -22.78
N TRP A 301 7.44 -3.21 -22.10
CA TRP A 301 8.05 -4.41 -21.58
C TRP A 301 7.57 -5.65 -22.36
N ALA A 302 8.46 -6.60 -22.58
CA ALA A 302 8.18 -7.86 -23.28
C ALA A 302 8.24 -9.08 -22.35
N SER A 303 7.29 -10.02 -22.48
CA SER A 303 7.29 -11.26 -21.67
C SER A 303 6.84 -12.51 -22.43
N MET A 304 7.52 -13.64 -22.15
CA MET A 304 7.32 -14.95 -22.80
C MET A 304 6.30 -15.87 -22.09
N ASN A 305 6.32 -15.94 -20.76
CA ASN A 305 5.55 -16.89 -19.94
C ASN A 305 5.46 -16.39 -18.50
N SER A 306 6.55 -15.78 -18.06
CA SER A 306 6.71 -15.07 -16.80
C SER A 306 7.71 -13.94 -17.05
N LEU A 307 7.61 -12.88 -16.25
CA LEU A 307 8.61 -11.82 -16.19
C LEU A 307 9.92 -12.30 -15.50
N ASN A 308 9.97 -13.55 -15.01
CA ASN A 308 11.15 -14.15 -14.36
C ASN A 308 12.22 -14.62 -15.37
N GLN A 309 12.89 -13.72 -16.08
CA GLN A 309 14.05 -14.05 -16.94
C GLN A 309 15.38 -13.68 -16.25
N TRP A 310 15.91 -14.61 -15.44
CA TRP A 310 17.03 -14.38 -14.50
C TRP A 310 18.34 -13.84 -15.08
N LYS A 311 18.68 -14.13 -16.35
CA LYS A 311 20.02 -13.82 -16.88
C LYS A 311 20.14 -12.46 -17.59
N VAL A 312 19.01 -11.85 -17.95
CA VAL A 312 18.99 -10.69 -18.86
C VAL A 312 18.06 -9.56 -18.38
N GLY A 313 17.25 -9.81 -17.35
CA GLY A 313 16.20 -8.89 -16.92
C GLY A 313 14.96 -8.95 -17.80
N VAL A 314 13.95 -8.13 -17.48
CA VAL A 314 12.78 -7.95 -18.36
C VAL A 314 13.21 -7.04 -19.50
N PRO A 315 13.13 -7.48 -20.77
CA PRO A 315 13.40 -6.59 -21.89
C PRO A 315 12.39 -5.44 -21.88
N ARG A 316 12.91 -4.22 -21.77
CA ARG A 316 12.13 -2.99 -21.74
C ARG A 316 12.78 -1.92 -22.62
N THR A 317 11.97 -1.01 -23.15
CA THR A 317 12.41 0.18 -23.88
C THR A 317 11.43 1.32 -23.61
N ASP A 318 11.93 2.55 -23.58
CA ASP A 318 11.19 3.82 -23.55
C ASP A 318 11.38 4.64 -24.85
N ASP A 319 12.20 4.15 -25.79
CA ASP A 319 12.42 4.80 -27.08
C ASP A 319 11.27 4.47 -28.06
N PRO A 320 10.51 5.47 -28.56
CA PRO A 320 9.40 5.24 -29.47
C PRO A 320 9.79 4.49 -30.76
N ALA A 321 11.01 4.72 -31.27
CA ALA A 321 11.49 4.03 -32.47
C ALA A 321 11.78 2.54 -32.17
N GLU A 322 12.40 2.24 -31.04
CA GLU A 322 12.61 0.87 -30.58
C GLU A 322 11.28 0.17 -30.25
N MET A 323 10.33 0.85 -29.59
CA MET A 323 8.98 0.31 -29.33
C MET A 323 8.27 -0.11 -30.62
N ARG A 324 8.22 0.78 -31.60
CA ARG A 324 7.63 0.50 -32.92
C ARG A 324 8.30 -0.71 -33.57
N SER A 325 9.64 -0.75 -33.57
CA SER A 325 10.38 -1.90 -34.08
C SER A 325 10.00 -3.19 -33.35
N TRP A 326 9.80 -3.13 -32.03
CA TRP A 326 9.38 -4.28 -31.23
C TRP A 326 7.94 -4.72 -31.54
N LEU A 327 7.02 -3.81 -31.84
CA LEU A 327 5.64 -4.17 -32.18
C LEU A 327 5.52 -4.71 -33.62
N ASP A 328 6.17 -4.06 -34.58
CA ASP A 328 6.09 -4.43 -36.01
C ASP A 328 6.89 -5.70 -36.34
N ASN A 329 8.16 -5.73 -35.95
CA ASN A 329 9.15 -6.66 -36.50
C ASN A 329 9.82 -7.55 -35.44
N GLY A 330 9.74 -7.12 -34.18
CA GLY A 330 10.33 -7.78 -33.02
C GLY A 330 11.85 -7.63 -32.84
N ASN A 331 12.32 -8.25 -31.73
CA ASN A 331 13.64 -8.20 -31.06
C ASN A 331 13.96 -6.84 -30.39
N LYS A 332 14.81 -6.69 -29.35
CA LYS A 332 15.80 -7.61 -28.73
C LYS A 332 15.37 -8.26 -27.41
N ASN A 333 14.09 -8.62 -27.25
CA ASN A 333 13.64 -10.00 -26.92
C ASN A 333 12.21 -10.07 -26.31
N ALA A 334 11.06 -9.84 -26.94
CA ALA A 334 10.56 -9.12 -28.11
C ALA A 334 9.02 -9.02 -27.96
N VAL A 335 8.35 -8.29 -28.82
CA VAL A 335 6.95 -8.55 -29.22
C VAL A 335 6.98 -8.75 -30.75
N ARG A 336 5.98 -9.33 -31.40
CA ARG A 336 5.81 -9.31 -32.87
C ARG A 336 4.37 -9.69 -33.18
N VAL A 337 3.73 -8.98 -34.09
CA VAL A 337 2.28 -9.09 -34.33
C VAL A 337 1.97 -9.73 -35.70
N ASP A 338 2.79 -10.73 -36.08
CA ASP A 338 2.53 -11.69 -37.18
C ASP A 338 3.49 -12.91 -37.14
N GLY A 339 3.66 -13.53 -35.96
CA GLY A 339 4.56 -14.67 -35.73
C GLY A 339 4.73 -15.02 -34.24
N THR A 340 5.29 -16.20 -33.92
CA THR A 340 5.12 -16.92 -32.64
C THR A 340 6.05 -16.58 -31.45
N ASP A 341 6.75 -15.45 -31.42
CA ASP A 341 7.94 -15.39 -30.56
C ASP A 341 7.75 -14.81 -29.14
N PHE A 342 6.67 -14.09 -28.75
CA PHE A 342 6.42 -13.67 -27.34
C PHE A 342 4.94 -13.63 -26.95
N LYS A 343 4.64 -13.73 -25.63
CA LYS A 343 3.26 -13.79 -25.11
C LYS A 343 2.60 -12.43 -24.90
N LYS A 344 3.32 -11.45 -24.37
CA LYS A 344 2.74 -10.23 -23.81
C LYS A 344 3.50 -8.97 -24.20
N ALA A 345 2.77 -7.96 -24.65
CA ALA A 345 3.21 -6.55 -24.67
C ALA A 345 2.67 -5.87 -23.41
N ILE A 346 3.52 -5.18 -22.67
CA ILE A 346 3.18 -4.64 -21.35
C ILE A 346 3.61 -3.16 -21.33
N PHE A 347 2.64 -2.25 -21.31
CA PHE A 347 2.90 -0.82 -21.23
C PHE A 347 2.77 -0.40 -19.77
N VAL A 348 3.83 0.14 -19.18
CA VAL A 348 3.87 0.47 -17.75
C VAL A 348 4.50 1.83 -17.51
N ASN A 349 4.04 2.48 -16.43
CA ASN A 349 4.65 3.68 -15.89
C ASN A 349 5.32 3.35 -14.55
N GLU A 350 6.42 4.02 -14.25
CA GLU A 350 7.06 3.95 -12.94
C GLU A 350 6.23 4.72 -11.89
N CYS A 351 6.06 4.11 -10.72
CA CYS A 351 5.36 4.65 -9.57
C CYS A 351 6.38 4.76 -8.43
N SER A 352 7.21 5.80 -8.45
CA SER A 352 8.21 6.06 -7.41
C SER A 352 7.81 7.23 -6.51
N ALA A 353 8.15 7.11 -5.24
CA ALA A 353 8.05 8.16 -4.22
C ALA A 353 8.90 7.78 -3.00
N SER A 354 9.21 8.76 -2.16
CA SER A 354 9.90 8.54 -0.88
C SER A 354 9.00 7.91 0.18
N GLU A 355 7.68 7.92 -0.02
CA GLU A 355 6.69 7.41 0.95
C GLU A 355 5.88 6.27 0.33
N PRO A 356 5.70 5.14 1.04
CA PRO A 356 4.94 4.00 0.53
C PRO A 356 3.49 4.35 0.18
N SER A 357 2.87 5.22 0.98
CA SER A 357 1.50 5.70 0.79
C SER A 357 1.34 6.39 -0.57
N VAL A 358 2.31 7.23 -0.93
CA VAL A 358 2.37 7.92 -2.22
C VAL A 358 2.63 6.93 -3.35
N VAL A 359 3.49 5.93 -3.16
CA VAL A 359 3.67 4.84 -4.15
C VAL A 359 2.36 4.10 -4.41
N VAL A 360 1.59 3.78 -3.35
CA VAL A 360 0.26 3.15 -3.47
C VAL A 360 -0.70 4.04 -4.24
N GLN A 361 -0.78 5.34 -3.92
CA GLN A 361 -1.66 6.28 -4.63
C GLN A 361 -1.26 6.50 -6.09
N ASN A 362 0.04 6.56 -6.39
CA ASN A 362 0.57 6.65 -7.74
C ASN A 362 0.15 5.41 -8.56
N ALA A 363 0.32 4.21 -7.99
CA ALA A 363 -0.11 2.97 -8.63
C ALA A 363 -1.63 2.93 -8.86
N LYS A 364 -2.45 3.30 -7.87
CA LYS A 364 -3.91 3.43 -8.04
C LYS A 364 -4.29 4.39 -9.16
N THR A 365 -3.69 5.58 -9.16
CA THR A 365 -3.96 6.62 -10.15
C THR A 365 -3.60 6.14 -11.56
N GLU A 366 -2.46 5.47 -11.70
CA GLU A 366 -2.05 4.91 -12.98
C GLU A 366 -3.00 3.81 -13.45
N LEU A 367 -3.41 2.89 -12.58
CA LEU A 367 -4.39 1.85 -12.93
C LEU A 367 -5.74 2.43 -13.37
N LEU A 368 -6.26 3.44 -12.67
CA LEU A 368 -7.51 4.12 -13.04
C LEU A 368 -7.38 4.86 -14.37
N ARG A 369 -6.23 5.47 -14.62
CA ARG A 369 -5.98 6.15 -15.90
C ARG A 369 -5.91 5.16 -17.05
N GLN A 370 -5.16 4.07 -16.91
CA GLN A 370 -5.10 2.99 -17.91
C GLN A 370 -6.48 2.36 -18.14
N PHE A 371 -7.29 2.23 -17.08
CA PHE A 371 -8.69 1.82 -17.21
C PHE A 371 -9.48 2.80 -18.07
N LYS A 372 -9.39 4.09 -17.79
CA LYS A 372 -10.06 5.10 -18.59
C LYS A 372 -9.58 5.09 -20.04
N ASP A 373 -8.27 5.07 -20.26
CA ASP A 373 -7.63 5.20 -21.57
C ASP A 373 -7.94 4.02 -22.50
N PHE A 374 -7.94 2.78 -21.97
CA PHE A 374 -8.05 1.56 -22.78
C PHE A 374 -9.38 0.81 -22.65
N LEU A 375 -10.16 1.06 -21.59
CA LEU A 375 -11.34 0.26 -21.27
C LEU A 375 -12.64 1.07 -21.27
N VAL A 376 -12.55 2.40 -21.17
CA VAL A 376 -13.70 3.32 -21.20
C VAL A 376 -13.65 4.27 -22.40
N SER A 377 -12.46 4.74 -22.77
CA SER A 377 -12.26 5.71 -23.84
C SER A 377 -12.14 5.04 -25.20
N ASP A 378 -12.95 5.50 -26.16
CA ASP A 378 -12.90 5.04 -27.56
C ASP A 378 -11.73 5.62 -28.35
N ASN A 379 -10.97 6.55 -27.78
CA ASN A 379 -9.92 7.27 -28.52
C ASN A 379 -8.70 6.41 -28.84
N LEU A 380 -8.28 5.55 -27.92
CA LEU A 380 -7.14 4.63 -28.10
C LEU A 380 -7.62 3.22 -28.44
N TYR A 381 -8.87 2.93 -28.12
CA TYR A 381 -9.51 1.66 -28.39
C TYR A 381 -10.94 1.93 -28.90
N PRO A 382 -11.13 2.25 -30.18
CA PRO A 382 -12.46 2.57 -30.70
C PRO A 382 -13.41 1.38 -30.50
N TYR A 383 -14.38 1.50 -29.57
CA TYR A 383 -15.43 0.51 -29.42
C TYR A 383 -16.32 0.49 -30.67
N SER A 384 -16.38 -0.67 -31.32
CA SER A 384 -17.61 -1.15 -31.97
C SER A 384 -18.37 -2.16 -31.08
N THR A 385 -17.99 -2.30 -29.81
CA THR A 385 -18.44 -3.41 -28.93
C THR A 385 -19.50 -3.05 -27.87
N LEU A 386 -20.01 -1.82 -27.90
CA LEU A 386 -21.16 -1.36 -27.08
C LEU A 386 -22.42 -1.14 -27.93
N GLU A 387 -22.32 -1.21 -29.25
CA GLU A 387 -23.50 -1.28 -30.12
C GLU A 387 -23.90 -2.73 -30.34
N GLU A 388 -25.11 -3.04 -29.89
CA GLU A 388 -25.95 -4.03 -30.55
C GLU A 388 -26.01 -3.66 -32.04
N GLN A 389 -25.27 -4.36 -32.90
CA GLN A 389 -25.65 -4.45 -34.30
C GLN A 389 -26.41 -5.77 -34.47
N GLU A 390 -27.68 -5.61 -34.87
CA GLU A 390 -28.69 -6.63 -35.17
C GLU A 390 -28.19 -7.78 -36.04
#